data_AF-A0A7S2DRL7-F1
#
_entry.id   AF-A0A7S2DRL7-F1
#
_cell.length_a   1.000
_cell.length_b   1.000
_cell.length_c   1.000
_cell.angle_alpha   90.00
_cell.angle_beta   90.00
_cell.angle_gamma   90.00
#
_symmetry.space_group_name_H-M   'P 1'
#
loop_
_entity.id
_entity.type
_entity.pdbx_description
1 polymer ?
#
loop_
_entity_poly.entity_id
_entity_poly.type
_entity_poly.pdbx_seq_one_letter_code
_entity_poly.pdbx_strand_id
1 'polypeptide(L)'
;DSFVVLSLNGMEVHRTGVIQDCLEPVWNEEVDLHQWQEGEALDFDVFDQDAMSCESLGKVRLESSSFDHVGYNGEVEIQDAGRKKGIRAYLRLKIHIPGI
;
A
#
# COMPACT_ATOMS: atom_id res chain seq x y z
N ASP A 1 -11.79 10.72 -2.68
CA ASP A 1 -11.97 9.32 -3.10
C ASP A 1 -10.66 8.54 -3.09
N SER A 2 -10.55 7.43 -2.36
CA SER A 2 -9.23 6.85 -2.02
C SER A 2 -8.80 5.63 -2.86
N PHE A 3 -7.50 5.52 -3.10
CA PHE A 3 -6.86 4.38 -3.77
C PHE A 3 -5.41 4.20 -3.31
N VAL A 4 -4.82 3.06 -3.61
CA VAL A 4 -3.43 2.72 -3.27
C VAL A 4 -2.63 2.43 -4.54
N VAL A 5 -1.39 2.92 -4.58
CA VAL A 5 -0.39 2.58 -5.59
C VAL A 5 0.68 1.72 -4.94
N LEU A 6 0.93 0.54 -5.52
CA LEU A 6 2.05 -0.32 -5.15
C LEU A 6 3.19 -0.11 -6.17
N SER A 7 4.39 0.12 -5.66
CA SER A 7 5.60 0.31 -6.44
C SER A 7 6.72 -0.63 -5.99
N LEU A 8 7.56 -1.03 -6.95
CA LEU A 8 8.81 -1.74 -6.73
C LEU A 8 9.96 -0.88 -7.25
N ASN A 9 10.92 -0.55 -6.37
CA ASN A 9 12.06 0.32 -6.70
C ASN A 9 11.65 1.63 -7.39
N GLY A 10 10.51 2.21 -6.98
CA GLY A 10 9.96 3.44 -7.55
C GLY A 10 9.20 3.29 -8.87
N MET A 11 9.04 2.06 -9.39
CA MET A 11 8.17 1.79 -10.55
C MET A 11 6.81 1.32 -10.07
N GLU A 12 5.73 2.00 -10.48
CA GLU A 12 4.36 1.56 -10.23
C GLU A 12 4.10 0.21 -10.91
N VAL A 13 3.65 -0.77 -10.13
CA VAL A 13 3.35 -2.13 -10.60
C VAL A 13 1.89 -2.50 -10.44
N HIS A 14 1.17 -1.85 -9.51
CA HIS A 14 -0.26 -2.01 -9.34
C HIS A 14 -0.89 -0.73 -8.80
N ARG A 15 -2.17 -0.54 -9.14
CA ARG A 15 -3.00 0.55 -8.63
C ARG A 15 -4.40 0.00 -8.40
N THR A 16 -4.94 0.24 -7.21
CA THR A 16 -6.31 -0.16 -6.89
C THR A 16 -7.34 0.70 -7.60
N GLY A 17 -8.57 0.21 -7.65
CA GLY A 17 -9.74 1.03 -7.89
C GLY A 17 -9.88 2.14 -6.84
N VAL A 18 -10.63 3.17 -7.22
CA VAL A 18 -10.97 4.30 -6.36
C VAL A 18 -12.25 3.97 -5.58
N ILE A 19 -12.20 4.10 -4.26
CA ILE A 19 -13.38 4.00 -3.39
C ILE A 19 -13.80 5.41 -2.98
N GLN A 20 -15.01 5.80 -3.39
CA GLN A 20 -15.52 7.14 -3.14
C GLN A 20 -16.11 7.29 -1.74
N ASP A 21 -15.96 8.48 -1.15
CA ASP A 21 -16.58 8.89 0.13
C ASP A 21 -16.49 7.85 1.26
N CYS A 22 -15.28 7.29 1.48
CA CYS A 22 -15.05 6.24 2.47
C CYS A 22 -13.78 6.50 3.28
N LEU A 23 -13.92 6.55 4.62
CA LEU A 23 -12.80 6.74 5.55
C LEU A 23 -12.04 5.45 5.87
N GLU A 24 -12.69 4.30 5.72
CA GLU A 24 -12.11 2.97 5.94
C GLU A 24 -12.27 2.13 4.66
N PRO A 25 -11.63 2.54 3.55
CA PRO A 25 -11.76 1.86 2.27
C PRO A 25 -11.26 0.41 2.35
N VAL A 26 -12.01 -0.50 1.73
CA VAL A 26 -11.65 -1.92 1.61
C VAL A 26 -11.55 -2.26 0.12
N TRP A 27 -10.33 -2.23 -0.42
CA TRP A 27 -10.10 -2.53 -1.84
C TRP A 27 -10.21 -4.03 -2.16
N ASN A 28 -9.69 -4.91 -1.27
CA ASN A 28 -9.68 -6.36 -1.47
C ASN A 28 -9.17 -6.79 -2.86
N GLU A 29 -8.11 -6.11 -3.33
CA GLU A 29 -7.46 -6.43 -4.60
C GLU A 29 -6.20 -7.25 -4.38
N GLU A 30 -5.88 -8.10 -5.36
CA GLU A 30 -4.73 -8.99 -5.35
C GLU A 30 -3.97 -8.83 -6.68
N VAL A 31 -2.64 -8.87 -6.61
CA VAL A 31 -1.76 -8.75 -7.77
C VAL A 31 -0.56 -9.68 -7.63
N ASP A 32 -0.23 -10.38 -8.71
CA ASP A 32 0.96 -11.22 -8.79
C ASP A 32 2.18 -10.40 -9.22
N LEU A 33 3.17 -10.29 -8.33
CA LEU A 33 4.40 -9.51 -8.54
C LEU A 33 5.49 -10.34 -9.22
N HIS A 34 5.33 -10.60 -10.52
CA HIS A 34 6.27 -11.40 -11.30
C HIS A 34 7.68 -10.79 -11.43
N GLN A 35 7.78 -9.46 -11.32
CA GLN A 35 9.01 -8.69 -11.45
C GLN A 35 9.74 -8.47 -10.12
N TRP A 36 9.14 -8.85 -8.99
CA TRP A 36 9.76 -8.70 -7.68
C TRP A 36 10.94 -9.66 -7.53
N GLN A 37 12.02 -9.18 -6.92
CA GLN A 37 13.21 -9.96 -6.60
C GLN A 37 13.40 -10.08 -5.09
N GLU A 38 13.98 -11.20 -4.66
CA GLU A 38 14.30 -11.43 -3.25
C GLU A 38 15.13 -10.28 -2.69
N GLY A 39 14.72 -9.77 -1.52
CA GLY A 39 15.34 -8.62 -0.87
C GLY A 39 14.70 -7.27 -1.20
N GLU A 40 13.87 -7.15 -2.25
CA GLU A 40 13.22 -5.89 -2.60
C GLU A 40 12.08 -5.52 -1.64
N ALA A 41 12.04 -4.26 -1.21
CA ALA A 41 10.94 -3.73 -0.42
C ALA A 41 9.70 -3.45 -1.29
N LEU A 42 8.52 -3.49 -0.66
CA LEU A 42 7.26 -3.07 -1.28
C LEU A 42 6.91 -1.66 -0.79
N ASP A 43 6.74 -0.73 -1.71
CA ASP A 43 6.31 0.64 -1.42
C ASP A 43 4.83 0.80 -1.77
N PHE A 44 4.04 1.31 -0.84
CA PHE A 44 2.63 1.62 -1.02
C PHE A 44 2.38 3.10 -0.74
N ASP A 45 1.78 3.80 -1.68
CA ASP A 45 1.35 5.18 -1.52
C ASP A 45 -0.18 5.23 -1.50
N VAL A 46 -0.75 5.81 -0.45
CA VAL A 46 -2.20 6.00 -0.32
C VAL A 46 -2.54 7.39 -0.82
N PHE A 47 -3.57 7.49 -1.65
CA PHE A 47 -4.01 8.75 -2.24
C PHE A 47 -5.49 8.99 -2.03
N ASP A 48 -5.85 10.27 -2.09
CA ASP A 48 -7.21 10.75 -2.24
C ASP A 48 -7.31 11.54 -3.55
N GLN A 49 -8.14 11.06 -4.47
CA GLN A 49 -8.47 11.72 -5.72
C GLN A 49 -9.81 12.44 -5.59
N ASP A 50 -9.79 13.71 -5.94
CA ASP A 50 -10.94 14.56 -6.19
C ASP A 50 -10.93 15.00 -7.66
N ALA A 51 -12.00 15.66 -8.11
CA ALA A 51 -12.19 16.05 -9.51
C ALA A 51 -11.03 16.86 -10.12
N MET A 52 -10.26 17.61 -9.31
CA MET A 52 -9.16 18.47 -9.79
C MET A 52 -7.83 18.25 -9.04
N SER A 53 -7.76 17.32 -8.10
CA SER A 53 -6.57 17.09 -7.29
C SER A 53 -6.39 15.61 -6.97
N CYS A 54 -5.14 15.21 -6.82
CA CYS A 54 -4.77 13.93 -6.25
C CYS A 54 -3.77 14.21 -5.13
N GLU A 55 -4.18 13.95 -3.90
CA GLU A 55 -3.41 14.25 -2.69
C GLU A 55 -2.86 12.96 -2.10
N SER A 56 -1.60 12.95 -1.68
CA SER A 56 -1.05 11.83 -0.91
C SER A 56 -1.60 11.88 0.51
N LEU A 57 -2.14 10.76 0.97
CA LEU A 57 -2.59 10.54 2.35
C LEU A 57 -1.51 9.92 3.24
N GLY A 58 -0.39 9.50 2.65
CA GLY A 58 0.76 8.93 3.35
C GLY A 58 1.33 7.72 2.61
N LYS A 59 2.36 7.12 3.21
CA LYS A 59 3.14 6.04 2.59
C LYS A 59 3.39 4.90 3.56
N VAL A 60 3.52 3.71 3.01
CA VAL A 60 3.93 2.50 3.71
C VAL A 60 5.08 1.88 2.94
N ARG A 61 6.18 1.60 3.63
CA ARG A 61 7.25 0.76 3.12
C ARG A 61 7.27 -0.53 3.94
N LEU A 62 7.16 -1.66 3.27
CA LEU A 62 7.33 -2.97 3.88
C LEU A 62 8.65 -3.58 3.40
N GLU A 63 9.60 -3.72 4.32
CA GLU A 63 10.91 -4.32 4.04
C GLU A 63 10.76 -5.82 3.77
N SER A 64 11.54 -6.33 2.80
CA SER A 64 11.56 -7.74 2.38
C SER A 64 11.68 -8.71 3.55
N SER A 65 12.58 -8.41 4.50
CA SER A 65 12.78 -9.19 5.73
C SER A 65 11.53 -9.42 6.59
N SER A 66 10.45 -8.65 6.35
CA SER A 66 9.16 -8.84 7.03
C SER A 66 8.26 -9.89 6.37
N PHE A 67 8.57 -10.34 5.15
CA PHE A 67 7.66 -11.19 4.36
C PHE A 67 8.31 -12.23 3.43
N ASP A 68 9.55 -12.04 3.00
CA ASP A 68 10.24 -12.85 1.98
C ASP A 68 10.26 -14.37 2.24
N HIS A 69 10.24 -14.80 3.51
CA HIS A 69 10.30 -16.21 3.89
C HIS A 69 9.06 -16.74 4.61
N VAL A 70 8.10 -15.88 4.95
CA VAL A 70 6.93 -16.25 5.78
C VAL A 70 5.61 -15.68 5.27
N GLY A 71 5.65 -14.86 4.21
CA GLY A 71 4.54 -14.01 3.82
C GLY A 71 4.26 -12.93 4.86
N TYR A 72 3.14 -12.23 4.71
CA TYR A 72 2.72 -11.19 5.64
C TYR A 72 1.21 -11.16 5.76
N ASN A 73 0.68 -10.89 6.95
CA ASN A 73 -0.74 -10.63 7.14
C ASN A 73 -0.92 -9.75 8.38
N GLY A 74 -1.10 -8.45 8.16
CA GLY A 74 -1.11 -7.49 9.24
C GLY A 74 -1.42 -6.08 8.79
N GLU A 75 -1.31 -5.16 9.74
CA GLU A 75 -1.49 -3.73 9.54
C GLU A 75 -0.14 -3.03 9.68
N VAL A 76 0.14 -2.12 8.75
CA VAL A 76 1.33 -1.27 8.78
C VAL A 76 0.89 0.18 9.00
N GLU A 77 1.52 0.87 9.94
CA GLU A 77 1.24 2.28 10.18
C GLU A 77 1.65 3.12 8.97
N ILE A 78 0.73 3.95 8.50
CA ILE A 78 0.96 4.87 7.39
C ILE A 78 1.83 6.02 7.90
N GLN A 79 2.99 6.19 7.28
CA GLN A 79 3.86 7.33 7.53
C GLN A 79 3.30 8.57 6.86
N ASP A 80 3.52 9.73 7.50
CA ASP A 80 3.00 11.02 7.05
C ASP A 80 1.48 11.02 6.84
N ALA A 81 0.76 10.29 7.70
CA ALA A 81 -0.68 10.14 7.63
C ALA A 81 -1.39 11.50 7.79
N GLY A 82 -2.04 11.94 6.71
CA GLY A 82 -2.83 13.16 6.69
C GLY A 82 -2.05 14.47 6.90
N ARG A 83 -2.74 15.60 6.74
CA ARG A 83 -2.13 16.94 6.78
C ARG A 83 -1.86 17.48 8.18
N LYS A 84 -2.47 16.89 9.21
CA LYS A 84 -2.42 17.36 10.60
C LYS A 84 -1.49 16.45 11.41
N LYS A 85 -0.68 17.06 12.27
CA LYS A 85 0.16 16.31 13.22
C LYS A 85 -0.71 15.46 14.15
N GLY A 86 -0.25 14.24 14.43
CA GLY A 86 -0.89 13.32 15.38
C GLY A 86 -1.99 12.46 14.80
N ILE A 87 -2.26 12.53 13.49
CA ILE A 87 -3.09 11.55 12.81
C ILE A 87 -2.32 10.24 12.69
N ARG A 88 -3.00 9.13 12.99
CA ARG A 88 -2.50 7.77 12.80
C ARG A 88 -3.49 7.03 11.92
N ALA A 89 -2.99 6.40 10.87
CA ALA A 89 -3.76 5.58 9.96
C ALA A 89 -2.96 4.32 9.65
N TYR A 90 -3.64 3.27 9.21
CA TYR A 90 -3.04 1.97 8.99
C TYR A 90 -3.48 1.41 7.63
N LEU A 91 -2.57 0.73 6.96
CA LEU A 91 -2.87 -0.04 5.76
C LEU A 91 -2.78 -1.53 6.10
N ARG A 92 -3.87 -2.26 5.86
CA ARG A 92 -3.89 -3.71 6.03
C ARG A 92 -3.37 -4.38 4.76
N LEU A 93 -2.36 -5.23 4.91
CA LEU A 93 -1.69 -5.93 3.82
C LEU A 93 -1.68 -7.43 4.07
N LYS A 94 -1.79 -8.20 2.98
CA LYS A 94 -1.56 -9.63 2.97
C LYS A 94 -0.63 -9.98 1.81
N ILE A 95 0.46 -10.65 2.10
CA ILE A 95 1.45 -11.10 1.13
C ILE A 95 1.55 -12.61 1.25
N HIS A 96 1.39 -13.29 0.12
CA HIS A 96 1.61 -14.72 0.02
C HIS A 96 2.87 -14.97 -0.79
N ILE A 97 3.72 -15.88 -0.31
CA ILE A 97 4.88 -16.37 -1.04
C ILE A 97 4.53 -17.77 -1.56
N PRO A 98 4.45 -17.96 -2.89
CA PRO A 98 4.14 -19.27 -3.45
C PRO A 98 5.12 -20.34 -2.96
N GLY A 99 4.59 -21.45 -2.45
CA GLY A 99 5.39 -22.58 -1.98
C GLY A 99 5.81 -22.52 -0.50
N ILE A 100 5.39 -21.48 0.23
CA ILE A 100 5.46 -21.36 1.69
C ILE A 100 4.05 -21.35 2.26
#